data_AF-A0A2G9RMF6-F1
#
_entry.id   AF-A0A2G9RMF6-F1
#
_cell.length_a   1.000
_cell.length_b   1.000
_cell.length_c   1.000
_cell.angle_alpha   90.00
_cell.angle_beta   90.00
_cell.angle_gamma   90.00
#
_symmetry.space_group_name_H-M   'P 1'
#
loop_
_entity.id
_entity.type
_entity.pdbx_description
1 polymer ?
#
loop_
_entity_poly.entity_id
_entity_poly.type
_entity_poly.pdbx_seq_one_letter_code
_entity_poly.pdbx_strand_id
1 'polypeptide(L)'
;METWMDGVPLEGKESVCKAEVVPIFVQLLEDEDAEVRANAAGALMFTTITTQGKYAALHSGAIPKLLALVKDSHSKVRLNCIKALTTLSETPEGRKVLLPDVNLIQECLSDSNEAVSRAAAIAVQVIQWKP
;
A
#
# COMPACT_ATOMS: atom_id res chain seq x y z
N MET A 1 -1.81 40.05 -32.13
CA MET A 1 -0.73 39.06 -32.14
C MET A 1 -0.55 38.57 -30.71
N GLU A 2 -0.76 37.26 -30.56
CA GLU A 2 -0.20 36.36 -29.54
C GLU A 2 -0.66 36.50 -28.08
N THR A 3 -1.68 35.70 -27.79
CA THR A 3 -2.13 35.24 -26.47
C THR A 3 -1.18 34.18 -25.91
N TRP A 4 -0.67 34.45 -24.72
CA TRP A 4 -0.24 33.54 -23.64
C TRP A 4 -0.65 32.06 -23.83
N MET A 5 0.34 31.21 -24.09
CA MET A 5 0.30 29.79 -23.72
C MET A 5 1.69 29.40 -23.20
N ASP A 6 2.00 29.87 -22.00
CA ASP A 6 3.04 29.24 -21.20
C ASP A 6 2.58 27.82 -20.90
N GLY A 7 3.24 26.87 -21.57
CA GLY A 7 3.12 25.46 -21.29
C GLY A 7 3.53 25.20 -19.85
N VAL A 8 2.55 24.95 -19.00
CA VAL A 8 2.78 24.31 -17.70
C VAL A 8 2.94 22.82 -18.00
N PRO A 9 4.10 22.20 -17.74
CA PRO A 9 4.23 20.75 -17.85
C PRO A 9 3.29 20.11 -16.81
N LEU A 10 2.28 19.37 -17.28
CA LEU A 10 1.29 18.68 -16.44
C LEU A 10 1.94 17.61 -15.52
N GLU A 11 3.18 17.22 -15.82
CA GLU A 11 3.97 16.23 -15.07
C GLU A 11 4.37 16.72 -13.67
N GLY A 12 4.51 18.04 -13.47
CA GLY A 12 4.90 18.61 -12.18
C GLY A 12 3.78 18.63 -11.14
N LYS A 13 2.51 18.67 -11.56
CA LYS A 13 1.34 18.74 -10.66
C LYS A 13 0.78 17.36 -10.30
N GLU A 14 1.01 16.35 -11.13
CA GLU A 14 0.56 14.97 -10.84
C GLU A 14 1.44 14.21 -9.83
N SER A 15 2.70 14.61 -9.67
CA SER A 15 3.63 13.97 -8.74
C SER A 15 3.57 14.56 -7.32
N VAL A 16 3.33 15.87 -7.20
CA VAL A 16 3.24 16.57 -5.90
C VAL A 16 1.98 16.14 -5.15
N CYS A 17 0.83 16.12 -5.84
CA CYS A 17 -0.44 15.73 -5.20
C CYS A 17 -0.40 14.30 -4.64
N LYS A 18 0.24 13.34 -5.32
CA LYS A 18 0.24 11.93 -4.89
C LYS A 18 1.08 11.70 -3.64
N ALA A 19 2.20 12.39 -3.49
CA ALA A 19 3.08 12.23 -2.32
C ALA A 19 2.50 12.92 -1.08
N GLU A 20 1.88 14.10 -1.24
CA GLU A 20 1.32 14.86 -0.12
C GLU A 20 0.04 14.23 0.47
N VAL A 21 -0.69 13.43 -0.30
CA VAL A 21 -1.89 12.71 0.20
C VAL A 21 -1.57 11.39 0.90
N VAL A 22 -0.36 10.84 0.75
CA VAL A 22 0.00 9.55 1.37
C VAL A 22 -0.15 9.56 2.88
N PRO A 23 0.33 10.57 3.64
CA PRO A 23 0.13 10.63 5.08
C PRO A 23 -1.34 10.60 5.48
N ILE A 24 -2.22 11.23 4.69
CA ILE A 24 -3.67 11.24 4.92
C ILE A 24 -4.22 9.82 4.78
N PHE A 25 -3.85 9.09 3.72
CA PHE A 25 -4.29 7.70 3.57
C PHE A 25 -3.77 6.80 4.69
N VAL A 26 -2.54 7.00 5.17
CA VAL A 26 -2.00 6.25 6.31
C VAL A 26 -2.79 6.52 7.58
N GLN A 27 -3.19 7.76 7.84
CA GLN A 27 -4.05 8.10 8.97
C GLN A 27 -5.43 7.44 8.87
N LEU A 28 -6.03 7.43 7.68
CA LEU A 28 -7.35 6.85 7.44
C LEU A 28 -7.38 5.31 7.55
N LEU A 29 -6.23 4.63 7.66
CA LEU A 29 -6.18 3.21 7.99
C LEU A 29 -6.69 2.90 9.41
N GLU A 30 -6.74 3.91 10.29
CA GLU A 30 -7.19 3.76 11.68
C GLU A 30 -8.64 4.22 11.89
N ASP A 31 -9.35 4.54 10.80
CA ASP A 31 -10.74 4.98 10.87
C ASP A 31 -11.66 3.88 11.45
N GLU A 32 -12.70 4.27 12.17
CA GLU A 32 -13.67 3.34 12.75
C GLU A 32 -14.49 2.63 11.68
N ASP A 33 -14.74 3.28 10.54
CA ASP A 33 -15.48 2.74 9.41
C ASP A 33 -14.59 1.85 8.53
N ALA A 34 -15.02 0.59 8.36
CA ALA A 34 -14.32 -0.38 7.54
C ALA A 34 -14.26 -0.01 6.05
N GLU A 35 -15.25 0.71 5.52
CA GLU A 35 -15.20 1.20 4.15
C GLU A 35 -14.13 2.28 3.98
N VAL A 36 -13.97 3.16 4.97
CA VAL A 36 -12.91 4.17 4.97
C VAL A 36 -11.54 3.49 5.01
N ARG A 37 -11.34 2.53 5.92
CA ARG A 37 -10.09 1.74 5.97
C ARG A 37 -9.82 1.01 4.65
N ALA A 38 -10.85 0.38 4.07
CA ALA A 38 -10.72 -0.35 2.81
C ALA A 38 -10.34 0.58 1.65
N ASN A 39 -10.95 1.76 1.58
CA ASN A 39 -10.67 2.76 0.56
C ASN A 39 -9.28 3.38 0.74
N ALA A 40 -8.86 3.65 1.98
CA ALA A 40 -7.52 4.13 2.30
C ALA A 40 -6.44 3.12 1.91
N ALA A 41 -6.61 1.84 2.28
CA ALA A 41 -5.72 0.77 1.87
C ALA A 41 -5.69 0.58 0.35
N GLY A 42 -6.84 0.72 -0.32
CA GLY A 42 -6.93 0.68 -1.78
C GLY A 42 -6.20 1.84 -2.45
N ALA A 43 -6.34 3.06 -1.92
CA ALA A 43 -5.62 4.23 -2.42
C ALA A 43 -4.10 4.07 -2.23
N LEU A 44 -3.64 3.55 -1.08
CA LEU A 44 -2.25 3.21 -0.85
C LEU A 44 -1.76 2.17 -1.86
N MET A 45 -2.51 1.08 -2.09
CA MET A 45 -2.18 0.07 -3.10
C MET A 45 -1.96 0.68 -4.49
N PHE A 46 -2.82 1.60 -4.93
CA PHE A 46 -2.63 2.28 -6.22
C PHE A 46 -1.44 3.24 -6.21
N THR A 47 -1.20 3.93 -5.10
CA THR A 47 -0.09 4.87 -4.97
C THR A 47 1.25 4.16 -5.05
N THR A 48 1.37 2.99 -4.43
CA THR A 48 2.59 2.19 -4.35
C THR A 48 2.92 1.42 -5.63
N ILE A 49 2.20 1.62 -6.74
CA ILE A 49 2.58 1.10 -8.06
C ILE A 49 3.85 1.79 -8.58
N THR A 50 4.05 3.07 -8.21
CA THR A 50 5.23 3.84 -8.65
C THR A 50 6.33 3.81 -7.59
N THR A 51 7.59 3.91 -8.00
CA THR A 51 8.74 3.99 -7.07
C THR A 51 8.59 5.16 -6.09
N GLN A 52 8.21 6.35 -6.59
CA GLN A 52 7.98 7.53 -5.73
C GLN A 52 6.89 7.26 -4.69
N GLY A 53 5.77 6.66 -5.09
CA GLY A 53 4.67 6.34 -4.18
C GLY A 53 5.05 5.28 -3.13
N LYS A 54 5.85 4.27 -3.50
CA LYS A 54 6.39 3.29 -2.53
C LYS A 54 7.20 4.00 -1.46
N TYR A 55 8.16 4.82 -1.83
CA TYR A 55 8.98 5.54 -0.85
C TYR A 55 8.16 6.55 -0.04
N ALA A 56 7.20 7.26 -0.64
CA ALA A 56 6.30 8.14 0.11
C ALA A 56 5.52 7.38 1.20
N ALA A 57 5.00 6.18 0.88
CA ALA A 57 4.29 5.33 1.84
C ALA A 57 5.21 4.75 2.92
N LEU A 58 6.44 4.34 2.56
CA LEU A 58 7.44 3.90 3.53
C LEU A 58 7.79 5.01 4.51
N HIS A 59 8.10 6.22 4.02
CA HIS A 59 8.43 7.38 4.87
C HIS A 59 7.24 7.85 5.72
N SER A 60 6.01 7.63 5.26
CA SER A 60 4.79 7.95 6.02
C SER A 60 4.44 6.89 7.07
N GLY A 61 5.22 5.81 7.21
CA GLY A 61 4.97 4.77 8.21
C GLY A 61 3.79 3.85 7.86
N ALA A 62 3.54 3.60 6.57
CA ALA A 62 2.40 2.79 6.14
C ALA A 62 2.49 1.31 6.59
N ILE A 63 3.69 0.72 6.64
CA ILE A 63 3.85 -0.74 6.88
C ILE A 63 3.22 -1.18 8.22
N PRO A 64 3.56 -0.60 9.38
CA PRO A 64 2.96 -1.02 10.65
C PRO A 64 1.44 -0.91 10.68
N LYS A 65 0.88 0.15 10.07
CA LYS A 65 -0.57 0.38 10.01
C LYS A 65 -1.27 -0.64 9.11
N LEU A 66 -0.68 -0.95 7.96
CA LEU A 66 -1.18 -2.00 7.07
C LEU A 66 -1.08 -3.39 7.69
N LEU A 67 0.00 -3.70 8.42
CA LEU A 67 0.16 -4.96 9.15
C LEU A 67 -0.90 -5.15 10.23
N ALA A 68 -1.29 -4.09 10.95
CA ALA A 68 -2.37 -4.16 11.95
C ALA A 68 -3.72 -4.58 11.33
N LEU A 69 -3.93 -4.30 10.04
CA LEU A 69 -5.19 -4.57 9.34
C LEU A 69 -5.23 -5.90 8.57
N VAL A 70 -4.14 -6.69 8.55
CA VAL A 70 -4.15 -7.99 7.86
C VAL A 70 -5.12 -8.99 8.50
N LYS A 71 -5.56 -8.74 9.73
CA LYS A 71 -6.59 -9.51 10.46
C LYS A 71 -7.92 -8.76 10.61
N ASP A 72 -8.15 -7.68 9.86
CA ASP A 72 -9.41 -6.94 9.93
C ASP A 72 -10.60 -7.88 9.66
N SER A 73 -11.70 -7.71 10.40
CA SER A 73 -12.96 -8.45 10.18
C SER A 73 -13.46 -8.42 8.73
N HIS A 74 -13.16 -7.37 7.96
CA HIS A 74 -13.63 -7.17 6.60
C HIS A 74 -12.59 -7.63 5.57
N SER A 75 -12.97 -8.59 4.72
CA SER A 75 -12.08 -9.16 3.71
C SER A 75 -11.56 -8.14 2.70
N LYS A 76 -12.34 -7.10 2.36
CA LYS A 76 -11.91 -6.01 1.45
C LYS A 76 -10.75 -5.21 2.05
N VAL A 77 -10.79 -4.93 3.36
CA VAL A 77 -9.68 -4.28 4.08
C VAL A 77 -8.44 -5.16 4.03
N ARG A 78 -8.57 -6.44 4.43
CA ARG A 78 -7.46 -7.40 4.41
C ARG A 78 -6.82 -7.52 3.03
N LEU A 79 -7.64 -7.68 1.99
CA LEU A 79 -7.19 -7.82 0.61
C LEU A 79 -6.37 -6.62 0.14
N ASN A 80 -6.88 -5.40 0.36
CA ASN A 80 -6.20 -4.19 -0.06
C ASN A 80 -4.90 -3.98 0.73
N CYS A 81 -4.90 -4.29 2.03
CA CYS A 81 -3.71 -4.19 2.87
C CYS A 81 -2.61 -5.13 2.38
N ILE A 82 -2.94 -6.41 2.16
CA ILE A 82 -1.97 -7.40 1.68
C ILE A 82 -1.40 -6.99 0.32
N LYS A 83 -2.24 -6.50 -0.62
CA LYS A 83 -1.75 -6.03 -1.93
C LYS A 83 -0.82 -4.82 -1.80
N ALA A 84 -1.15 -3.86 -0.94
CA ALA A 84 -0.27 -2.71 -0.66
C ALA A 84 1.07 -3.18 -0.09
N LEU A 85 1.06 -4.09 0.90
CA LEU A 85 2.26 -4.70 1.47
C LEU A 85 3.10 -5.43 0.41
N THR A 86 2.48 -6.17 -0.51
CA THR A 86 3.19 -6.81 -1.64
C THR A 86 3.96 -5.78 -2.45
N THR A 87 3.29 -4.71 -2.91
CA THR A 87 3.95 -3.68 -3.74
C THR A 87 5.08 -2.95 -3.00
N LEU A 88 4.94 -2.73 -1.68
CA LEU A 88 6.00 -2.15 -0.85
C LEU A 88 7.21 -3.08 -0.70
N SER A 89 6.98 -4.39 -0.59
CA SER A 89 8.04 -5.41 -0.46
C SER A 89 8.85 -5.65 -1.73
N GLU A 90 8.45 -5.06 -2.86
CA GLU A 90 9.26 -5.03 -4.08
C GLU A 90 10.50 -4.14 -3.91
N THR A 91 10.48 -3.17 -2.98
CA THR A 91 11.67 -2.39 -2.61
C THR A 91 12.54 -3.14 -1.61
N PRO A 92 13.88 -2.98 -1.65
CA PRO A 92 14.77 -3.56 -0.64
C PRO A 92 14.43 -3.11 0.79
N GLU A 93 14.09 -1.83 0.97
CA GLU A 93 13.74 -1.26 2.27
C GLU A 93 12.43 -1.83 2.79
N GLY A 94 11.38 -1.84 1.96
CA GLY A 94 10.07 -2.39 2.33
C GLY A 94 10.17 -3.88 2.65
N ARG A 95 10.95 -4.64 1.87
CA ARG A 95 11.20 -6.07 2.16
C ARG A 95 11.90 -6.25 3.50
N LYS A 96 12.96 -5.49 3.76
CA LYS A 96 13.71 -5.57 5.01
C LYS A 96 12.83 -5.28 6.23
N VAL A 97 11.93 -4.30 6.11
CA VAL A 97 10.98 -3.94 7.19
C VAL A 97 9.92 -5.02 7.38
N LEU A 98 9.42 -5.63 6.30
CA LEU A 98 8.35 -6.64 6.37
C LEU A 98 8.82 -8.05 6.76
N LEU A 99 10.08 -8.38 6.49
CA LEU A 99 10.60 -9.74 6.69
C LEU A 99 10.42 -10.29 8.12
N PRO A 100 10.61 -9.52 9.20
CA PRO A 100 10.37 -9.98 10.57
C PRO A 100 8.91 -10.38 10.84
N ASP A 101 7.95 -9.72 10.16
CA ASP A 101 6.52 -9.86 10.38
C ASP A 101 5.82 -10.73 9.33
N VAL A 102 6.58 -11.40 8.45
CA VAL A 102 6.04 -12.21 7.34
C VAL A 102 5.06 -13.29 7.81
N ASN A 103 5.22 -13.79 9.04
CA ASN A 103 4.32 -14.78 9.63
C ASN A 103 2.87 -14.29 9.74
N LEU A 104 2.66 -12.99 9.99
CA LEU A 104 1.31 -12.41 10.05
C LEU A 104 0.59 -12.53 8.70
N ILE A 105 1.34 -12.43 7.60
CA ILE A 105 0.81 -12.58 6.25
C ILE A 105 0.67 -14.08 5.90
N GLN A 106 1.56 -14.94 6.38
CA GLN A 106 1.43 -16.40 6.21
C GLN A 106 0.15 -16.95 6.86
N GLU A 107 -0.27 -16.41 8.00
CA GLU A 107 -1.55 -16.79 8.62
C GLU A 107 -2.75 -16.51 7.69
N CYS A 108 -2.64 -15.50 6.82
CA CYS A 108 -3.67 -15.15 5.84
C CYS A 108 -3.75 -16.14 4.66
N LEU A 109 -2.83 -17.12 4.54
CA LEU A 109 -2.93 -18.19 3.53
C LEU A 109 -4.14 -19.09 3.76
N SER A 110 -4.63 -19.17 5.00
CA SER A 110 -5.83 -19.92 5.38
C SER A 110 -7.08 -19.04 5.48
N ASP A 111 -7.05 -17.81 4.95
CA ASP A 111 -8.20 -16.91 4.96
C ASP A 111 -9.41 -17.54 4.24
N SER A 112 -10.61 -17.40 4.82
CA SER A 112 -11.86 -17.90 4.23
C SER A 112 -12.20 -17.24 2.89
N ASN A 113 -11.67 -16.04 2.64
CA ASN A 113 -11.81 -15.36 1.36
C ASN A 113 -10.66 -15.73 0.42
N GLU A 114 -11.01 -16.39 -0.68
CA GLU A 114 -10.03 -16.90 -1.66
C GLU A 114 -9.16 -15.79 -2.30
N ALA A 115 -9.69 -14.57 -2.46
CA ALA A 115 -8.89 -13.46 -2.98
C ALA A 115 -7.81 -13.03 -1.98
N VAL A 116 -8.13 -13.04 -0.68
CA VAL A 116 -7.19 -12.72 0.40
C VAL A 116 -6.10 -13.80 0.48
N SER A 117 -6.47 -15.09 0.49
CA SER A 117 -5.49 -16.17 0.57
C SER A 117 -4.53 -16.21 -0.62
N ARG A 118 -5.04 -15.97 -1.84
CA ARG A 118 -4.17 -15.84 -3.03
C ARG A 118 -3.23 -14.63 -2.95
N ALA A 119 -3.74 -13.48 -2.48
CA ALA A 119 -2.90 -12.30 -2.32
C ALA A 119 -1.80 -12.53 -1.26
N ALA A 120 -2.12 -13.24 -0.17
CA ALA A 120 -1.15 -13.62 0.86
C ALA A 120 -0.04 -14.51 0.30
N ALA A 121 -0.38 -15.51 -0.54
CA ALA A 121 0.60 -16.38 -1.17
C ALA A 121 1.63 -15.60 -2.00
N ILE A 122 1.15 -14.63 -2.78
CA ILE A 122 2.02 -13.75 -3.57
C ILE A 122 2.88 -12.89 -2.65
N ALA A 123 2.27 -12.24 -1.64
CA ALA A 123 2.98 -11.37 -0.71
C ALA A 123 4.14 -12.09 0.00
N VAL A 124 3.90 -13.32 0.50
CA VAL A 124 4.94 -14.13 1.17
C VAL A 124 6.11 -14.42 0.22
N GLN A 125 5.83 -14.81 -1.03
CA GLN A 125 6.87 -15.06 -2.02
C GLN A 125 7.73 -13.82 -2.29
N VAL A 126 7.10 -12.65 -2.45
CA VAL A 126 7.81 -11.40 -2.72
C VAL A 126 8.64 -10.94 -1.52
N ILE A 127 8.10 -11.07 -0.30
CA ILE A 127 8.80 -10.69 0.94
C ILE A 127 10.01 -11.59 1.21
N GLN A 128 9.90 -12.89 0.95
CA GLN A 128 10.96 -13.85 1.23
C GLN A 128 12.00 -13.95 0.10
N TRP A 129 11.76 -13.30 -1.04
CA TRP A 129 12.64 -13.38 -2.19
C TRP A 129 14.06 -12.87 -1.88
N LYS A 130 15.05 -13.68 -2.27
CA LYS A 130 16.48 -13.35 -2.21
C LYS A 130 17.03 -13.38 -3.65
N PRO A 131 17.75 -12.33 -4.10
CA PRO A 131 18.39 -12.30 -5.40
C PRO A 131 19.45 -13.40 -5.57
#